data_AF-A0A3Q3N649-F1
#
_entry.id   AF-A0A3Q3N649-F1
#
_cell.length_a   1.000
_cell.length_b   1.000
_cell.length_c   1.000
_cell.angle_alpha   90.00
_cell.angle_beta   90.00
_cell.angle_gamma   90.00
#
_symmetry.space_group_name_H-M   'P 1'
#
loop_
_entity.id
_entity.type
_entity.pdbx_description
1 polymer ?
#
loop_
_entity_poly.entity_id
_entity_poly.type
_entity_poly.pdbx_seq_one_letter_code
_entity_poly.pdbx_strand_id
1 'polypeptide(L)'
;MRSQKLGFLRSLLCKWQSQATLIGKLVLPVLLLIRLVTLGSAVQTAWLDDDEFTCDTQQPGCTESCYDAFIPLVPTRLWTLQLVLVLAPGLVFLCYLIHLTNQENRVRREDDEVKGHALGVYIACMVSVILVEVGFLVAQSLLYGFSMNVYLLCGAPPCPHRVECTMPSAQQKTVYLLIMFTASCVSVVLSLVELGCVLLRFKPWLRQPDRAKALQSGSVVEQSQSFLSDLLNLWHSHAGLLGKTILPVLQLIRLVIVGAAVKPVWHNDLKNFVCNSAQPGCSQAAFSLVSAFSLHQYWTLQVVLVLAPGLVFFCYLVHLIIMRKKVNRQVLGAYLGLLSAVILLEVGFAVGQALGFGFSLSTTVIAVTSTCSYRINCYVSHATEKSLFMVIMFSVGCLSGLLTLVEMLFTDG
;
A
#
# COMPACT_ATOMS: atom_id res chain seq x y z
N MET A 1 11.35 -32.81 13.11
CA MET A 1 10.80 -31.71 12.29
C MET A 1 9.97 -30.66 13.06
N ARG A 2 9.03 -31.02 13.96
CA ARG A 2 8.21 -30.04 14.71
C ARG A 2 9.00 -29.19 15.74
N SER A 3 10.06 -29.75 16.32
CA SER A 3 10.90 -29.09 17.35
C SER A 3 11.82 -27.97 16.80
N GLN A 4 12.45 -28.17 15.63
CA GLN A 4 13.39 -27.18 15.05
C GLN A 4 12.70 -25.90 14.56
N LYS A 5 11.54 -26.01 13.89
CA LYS A 5 10.76 -24.84 13.46
C LYS A 5 10.29 -24.02 14.66
N LEU A 6 9.92 -24.69 15.75
CA LEU A 6 9.51 -24.06 17.00
C LEU A 6 10.68 -23.31 17.67
N GLY A 7 11.90 -23.85 17.61
CA GLY A 7 13.11 -23.18 18.09
C GLY A 7 13.44 -21.90 17.33
N PHE A 8 13.36 -21.92 16.00
CA PHE A 8 13.56 -20.73 15.16
C PHE A 8 12.49 -19.66 15.43
N LEU A 9 11.21 -20.05 15.40
CA LEU A 9 10.09 -19.14 15.70
C LEU A 9 10.23 -18.52 17.09
N ARG A 10 10.62 -19.31 18.10
CA ARG A 10 10.87 -18.82 19.45
C ARG A 10 12.02 -17.82 19.50
N SER A 11 13.13 -18.09 18.80
CA SER A 11 14.26 -17.16 18.72
C SER A 11 13.88 -15.84 18.02
N LEU A 12 13.16 -15.92 16.90
CA LEU A 12 12.66 -14.76 16.17
C LEU A 12 11.69 -13.93 17.01
N LEU A 13 10.71 -14.60 17.64
CA LEU A 13 9.74 -13.97 18.54
C LEU A 13 10.44 -13.32 19.73
N CYS A 14 11.42 -13.98 20.35
CA CYS A 14 12.22 -13.39 21.43
C CYS A 14 13.01 -12.16 20.95
N LYS A 15 13.60 -12.18 19.75
CA LYS A 15 14.32 -11.03 19.18
C LYS A 15 13.37 -9.86 18.91
N TRP A 16 12.24 -10.09 18.25
CA TRP A 16 11.22 -9.08 18.02
C TRP A 16 10.65 -8.53 19.34
N GLN A 17 10.33 -9.43 20.28
CA GLN A 17 9.87 -9.05 21.61
C GLN A 17 10.96 -8.36 22.44
N SER A 18 12.24 -8.56 22.18
CA SER A 18 13.31 -7.87 22.94
C SER A 18 13.38 -6.38 22.59
N GLN A 19 13.03 -6.04 21.35
CA GLN A 19 13.12 -4.68 20.81
C GLN A 19 11.93 -3.79 21.18
N ALA A 20 10.71 -4.34 21.25
CA ALA A 20 9.49 -3.59 21.55
C ALA A 20 9.11 -3.61 23.05
N THR A 21 8.54 -2.52 23.56
CA THR A 21 7.91 -2.47 24.89
C THR A 21 6.54 -3.16 24.87
N LEU A 22 5.86 -3.23 26.02
CA LEU A 22 4.50 -3.77 26.14
C LEU A 22 3.52 -3.04 25.19
N ILE A 23 3.73 -1.74 24.98
CA ILE A 23 2.89 -0.87 24.14
C ILE A 23 2.96 -1.35 22.68
N GLY A 24 4.17 -1.47 22.13
CA GLY A 24 4.37 -1.97 20.77
C GLY A 24 3.95 -3.43 20.55
N LYS A 25 4.01 -4.27 21.59
CA LYS A 25 3.67 -5.70 21.50
C LYS A 25 2.18 -6.01 21.49
N LEU A 26 1.41 -5.27 22.30
CA LEU A 26 0.02 -5.63 22.58
C LEU A 26 -0.94 -4.49 22.20
N VAL A 27 -0.63 -3.26 22.60
CA VAL A 27 -1.58 -2.15 22.47
C VAL A 27 -1.68 -1.66 21.03
N LEU A 28 -0.55 -1.42 20.35
CA LEU A 28 -0.57 -0.96 18.95
C LEU A 28 -1.23 -1.96 17.99
N PRO A 29 -0.93 -3.28 18.03
CA PRO A 29 -1.62 -4.25 17.17
C PRO A 29 -3.12 -4.36 17.45
N VAL A 30 -3.54 -4.27 18.72
CA VAL A 30 -4.97 -4.28 19.09
C VAL A 30 -5.67 -3.03 18.54
N LEU A 31 -5.05 -1.86 18.63
CA LEU A 31 -5.61 -0.63 18.03
C LEU A 31 -5.71 -0.72 16.51
N LEU A 32 -4.72 -1.32 15.84
CA LEU A 32 -4.78 -1.58 14.40
C LEU A 32 -5.92 -2.54 14.04
N LEU A 33 -6.15 -3.59 14.85
CA LEU A 33 -7.27 -4.51 14.65
C LEU A 33 -8.61 -3.80 14.83
N ILE A 34 -8.75 -2.98 15.87
CA ILE A 34 -9.96 -2.17 16.08
C ILE A 34 -10.24 -1.30 14.86
N ARG A 35 -9.22 -0.62 14.32
CA ARG A 35 -9.37 0.20 13.10
C ARG A 35 -9.78 -0.60 11.88
N LEU A 36 -9.25 -1.81 11.72
CA LEU A 36 -9.65 -2.68 10.61
C LEU A 36 -11.12 -3.06 10.71
N VAL A 37 -11.59 -3.39 11.92
CA VAL A 37 -12.99 -3.74 12.17
C VAL A 37 -13.91 -2.53 11.96
N THR A 38 -13.55 -1.35 12.47
CA THR A 38 -14.33 -0.12 12.28
C THR A 38 -14.37 0.32 10.83
N LEU A 39 -13.29 0.15 10.07
CA LEU A 39 -13.28 0.39 8.63
C LEU A 39 -14.26 -0.55 7.91
N GLY A 40 -14.24 -1.84 8.25
CA GLY A 40 -15.18 -2.82 7.69
C GLY A 40 -16.64 -2.46 7.98
N SER A 41 -16.94 -2.08 9.22
CA SER A 41 -18.30 -1.67 9.59
C SER A 41 -18.71 -0.36 8.92
N ALA A 42 -17.81 0.63 8.83
CA ALA A 42 -18.07 1.91 8.17
C ALA A 42 -18.47 1.72 6.70
N VAL A 43 -17.74 0.88 5.97
CA VAL A 43 -18.04 0.56 4.55
C VAL A 43 -19.42 -0.06 4.41
N GLN A 44 -19.82 -0.96 5.32
CA GLN A 44 -21.09 -1.68 5.21
C GLN A 44 -22.31 -0.90 5.72
N THR A 45 -22.11 0.12 6.58
CA THR A 45 -23.22 0.81 7.27
C THR A 45 -23.39 2.25 6.86
N ALA A 46 -22.31 3.00 6.71
CA ALA A 46 -22.38 4.45 6.51
C ALA A 46 -22.05 4.87 5.08
N TRP A 47 -21.21 4.11 4.36
CA TRP A 47 -20.79 4.42 2.97
C TRP A 47 -21.42 3.50 1.92
N LEU A 48 -22.33 2.60 2.31
CA LEU A 48 -23.02 1.73 1.36
C LEU A 48 -24.02 2.51 0.49
N ASP A 49 -24.66 3.53 1.07
CA ASP A 49 -25.73 4.32 0.46
C ASP A 49 -25.22 5.63 -0.18
N ASP A 50 -23.92 5.75 -0.48
CA ASP A 50 -23.33 6.97 -1.07
C ASP A 50 -23.92 7.31 -2.45
N ASP A 51 -24.44 6.31 -3.17
CA ASP A 51 -25.19 6.47 -4.41
C ASP A 51 -26.52 7.26 -4.25
N GLU A 52 -27.00 7.46 -3.01
CA GLU A 52 -28.21 8.23 -2.71
C GLU A 52 -27.93 9.73 -2.51
N PHE A 53 -26.68 10.17 -2.70
CA PHE A 53 -26.35 11.59 -2.70
C PHE A 53 -27.09 12.32 -3.83
N THR A 54 -27.84 13.36 -3.47
CA THR A 54 -28.71 14.09 -4.40
C THR A 54 -28.61 15.59 -4.18
N CYS A 55 -28.83 16.35 -5.25
CA CYS A 55 -28.87 17.81 -5.24
C CYS A 55 -30.22 18.29 -5.80
N ASP A 56 -30.73 19.41 -5.32
CA ASP A 56 -31.97 20.04 -5.79
C ASP A 56 -31.76 20.73 -7.15
N THR A 57 -31.60 19.90 -8.18
CA THR A 57 -31.35 20.34 -9.55
C THR A 57 -31.61 19.23 -10.55
N GLN A 58 -32.10 19.61 -11.73
CA GLN A 58 -32.26 18.71 -12.87
C GLN A 58 -31.08 18.83 -13.85
N GLN A 59 -30.06 19.64 -13.52
CA GLN A 59 -28.91 19.85 -14.38
C GLN A 59 -28.02 18.59 -14.42
N PRO A 60 -27.82 17.97 -15.61
CA PRO A 60 -26.99 16.78 -15.72
C PRO A 60 -25.54 17.07 -15.32
N GLY A 61 -24.98 16.19 -14.50
CA GLY A 61 -23.60 16.28 -14.02
C GLY A 61 -23.34 17.22 -12.84
N CYS A 62 -24.34 18.00 -12.41
CA CYS A 62 -24.19 18.87 -11.24
C CYS A 62 -23.99 18.05 -9.96
N THR A 63 -24.79 17.00 -9.73
CA THR A 63 -24.66 16.10 -8.57
C THR A 63 -23.26 15.48 -8.49
N GLU A 64 -22.76 14.90 -9.58
CA GLU A 64 -21.42 14.27 -9.64
C GLU A 64 -20.30 15.28 -9.36
N SER A 65 -20.40 16.48 -9.95
CA SER A 65 -19.41 17.54 -9.78
C SER A 65 -19.41 18.09 -8.35
N CYS A 66 -20.59 18.19 -7.72
CA CYS A 66 -20.72 18.60 -6.34
C CYS A 66 -20.20 17.54 -5.37
N TYR A 67 -20.50 16.27 -5.61
CA TYR A 67 -19.96 15.18 -4.80
C TYR A 67 -18.42 15.19 -4.82
N ASP A 68 -17.82 15.26 -6.01
CA ASP A 68 -16.35 15.32 -6.18
C ASP A 68 -15.72 16.55 -5.51
N ALA A 69 -16.42 17.70 -5.53
CA ALA A 69 -15.96 18.92 -4.87
C ALA A 69 -15.98 18.84 -3.34
N PHE A 70 -16.98 18.17 -2.74
CA PHE A 70 -17.07 18.01 -1.29
C PHE A 70 -16.23 16.86 -0.75
N ILE A 71 -16.11 15.78 -1.52
CA ILE A 71 -15.44 14.54 -1.12
C ILE A 71 -14.40 14.18 -2.19
N PRO A 72 -13.26 14.88 -2.23
CA PRO A 72 -12.23 14.64 -3.23
C PRO A 72 -11.50 13.30 -3.05
N LEU A 73 -11.61 12.71 -1.86
CA LEU A 73 -11.19 11.34 -1.56
C LEU A 73 -12.19 10.78 -0.56
N VAL A 74 -12.67 9.55 -0.74
CA VAL A 74 -13.63 8.99 0.21
C VAL A 74 -12.90 8.59 1.52
N PRO A 75 -13.41 8.92 2.73
CA PRO A 75 -12.73 8.63 4.00
C PRO A 75 -12.33 7.16 4.19
N THR A 76 -13.18 6.22 3.77
CA THR A 76 -12.89 4.78 3.84
C THR A 76 -11.66 4.39 3.01
N ARG A 77 -11.43 5.07 1.87
CA ARG A 77 -10.23 4.88 1.04
C ARG A 77 -8.99 5.48 1.68
N LEU A 78 -9.12 6.68 2.26
CA LEU A 78 -8.04 7.29 3.04
C LEU A 78 -7.58 6.36 4.17
N TRP A 79 -8.51 5.81 4.96
CA TRP A 79 -8.19 4.89 6.06
C TRP A 79 -7.61 3.56 5.58
N THR A 80 -8.06 3.06 4.43
CA THR A 80 -7.46 1.86 3.81
C THR A 80 -5.99 2.12 3.48
N LEU A 81 -5.68 3.26 2.84
CA LEU A 81 -4.30 3.66 2.53
C LEU A 81 -3.47 3.85 3.80
N GLN A 82 -4.03 4.49 4.84
CA GLN A 82 -3.39 4.65 6.15
C GLN A 82 -2.99 3.30 6.73
N LEU A 83 -3.90 2.33 6.82
CA LEU A 83 -3.62 1.01 7.39
C LEU A 83 -2.52 0.27 6.62
N VAL A 84 -2.57 0.30 5.28
CA VAL A 84 -1.57 -0.35 4.44
C VAL A 84 -0.18 0.27 4.65
N LEU A 85 -0.09 1.60 4.67
CA LEU A 85 1.18 2.31 4.82
C LEU A 85 1.74 2.23 6.25
N VAL A 86 0.89 2.13 7.27
CA VAL A 86 1.33 1.90 8.66
C VAL A 86 1.86 0.48 8.87
N LEU A 87 1.28 -0.52 8.20
CA LEU A 87 1.76 -1.90 8.28
C LEU A 87 3.07 -2.13 7.51
N ALA A 88 3.33 -1.36 6.46
CA ALA A 88 4.48 -1.57 5.57
C ALA A 88 5.86 -1.54 6.27
N PRO A 89 6.21 -0.52 7.10
CA PRO A 89 7.47 -0.54 7.84
C PRO A 89 7.60 -1.74 8.79
N GLY A 90 6.50 -2.15 9.43
CA GLY A 90 6.47 -3.32 10.32
C GLY A 90 6.79 -4.62 9.59
N LEU A 91 6.26 -4.79 8.37
CA LEU A 91 6.57 -5.93 7.51
C LEU A 91 8.04 -5.92 7.06
N VAL A 92 8.56 -4.76 6.65
CA VAL A 92 9.98 -4.62 6.27
C VAL A 92 10.89 -4.97 7.44
N PHE A 93 10.60 -4.47 8.64
CA PHE A 93 11.36 -4.78 9.85
C PHE A 93 11.30 -6.26 10.21
N LEU A 94 10.14 -6.90 10.10
CA LEU A 94 9.99 -8.34 10.32
C LEU A 94 10.83 -9.14 9.33
N CYS A 95 10.78 -8.80 8.04
CA CYS A 95 11.61 -9.43 7.01
C CYS A 95 13.11 -9.23 7.28
N TYR A 96 13.50 -8.04 7.74
CA TYR A 96 14.87 -7.74 8.15
C TYR A 96 15.33 -8.62 9.33
N LEU A 97 14.51 -8.78 10.38
CA LEU A 97 14.82 -9.65 11.52
C LEU A 97 14.94 -11.13 11.12
N ILE A 98 14.08 -11.60 10.21
CA ILE A 98 14.16 -12.96 9.67
C ILE A 98 15.50 -13.15 8.94
N HIS A 99 15.88 -12.19 8.10
CA HIS A 99 17.16 -12.24 7.39
C HIS A 99 18.35 -12.27 8.37
N LEU A 100 18.32 -11.38 9.36
CA LEU A 100 19.38 -11.28 10.37
C LEU A 100 19.54 -12.57 11.18
N THR A 101 18.42 -13.15 11.62
CA THR A 101 18.42 -14.40 12.40
C THR A 101 18.95 -15.58 11.58
N ASN A 102 18.63 -15.63 10.29
CA ASN A 102 19.17 -16.65 9.39
C ASN A 102 20.67 -16.51 9.16
N GLN A 103 21.19 -15.28 9.14
CA GLN A 103 22.62 -15.01 8.94
C GLN A 103 23.45 -15.35 10.18
N GLU A 104 22.94 -15.04 11.38
CA GLU A 104 23.59 -15.35 12.66
C GLU A 104 23.77 -16.86 12.87
N ASN A 105 22.79 -17.67 12.42
CA ASN A 105 22.91 -19.13 12.41
C ASN A 105 24.04 -19.65 11.49
N ARG A 106 24.54 -18.83 10.54
CA ARG A 106 25.61 -19.20 9.60
C ARG A 106 26.98 -18.64 9.94
N VAL A 107 27.03 -17.47 10.60
CA VAL A 107 28.26 -16.76 10.96
C VAL A 107 28.12 -16.26 12.39
N ARG A 108 29.01 -16.70 13.30
CA ARG A 108 29.15 -16.11 14.64
C ARG A 108 29.66 -14.66 14.49
N ARG A 109 28.75 -13.71 14.30
CA ARG A 109 29.07 -12.27 14.41
C ARG A 109 29.10 -11.87 15.89
N GLU A 110 29.84 -10.80 16.19
CA GLU A 110 29.79 -10.21 17.53
C GLU A 110 28.36 -9.68 17.80
N ASP A 111 27.73 -10.24 18.83
CA ASP A 111 26.31 -10.01 19.15
C ASP A 111 25.97 -8.53 19.41
N ASP A 112 26.94 -7.70 19.76
CA ASP A 112 26.71 -6.31 20.15
C ASP A 112 26.58 -5.36 18.94
N GLU A 113 27.33 -5.56 17.86
CA GLU A 113 27.20 -4.77 16.62
C GLU A 113 25.85 -5.06 15.93
N VAL A 114 25.44 -6.33 15.94
CA VAL A 114 24.18 -6.81 15.36
C VAL A 114 22.96 -6.22 16.07
N LYS A 115 22.99 -6.14 17.41
CA LYS A 115 21.91 -5.52 18.21
C LYS A 115 21.79 -4.02 17.94
N GLY A 116 22.91 -3.31 17.78
CA GLY A 116 22.92 -1.88 17.48
C GLY A 116 22.28 -1.56 16.13
N HIS A 117 22.63 -2.31 15.09
CA HIS A 117 22.03 -2.12 13.75
C HIS A 117 20.54 -2.49 13.74
N ALA A 118 20.14 -3.58 14.39
CA ALA A 118 18.73 -3.97 14.48
C ALA A 118 17.87 -2.93 15.22
N LEU A 119 18.42 -2.33 16.28
CA LEU A 119 17.76 -1.25 17.01
C LEU A 119 17.65 0.03 16.18
N GLY A 120 18.68 0.39 15.42
CA GLY A 120 18.64 1.52 14.48
C GLY A 120 17.55 1.36 13.42
N VAL A 121 17.43 0.17 12.82
CA VAL A 121 16.37 -0.15 11.85
C VAL A 121 14.98 -0.12 12.51
N TYR A 122 14.86 -0.60 13.76
CA TYR A 122 13.61 -0.52 14.52
C TYR A 122 13.19 0.92 14.80
N ILE A 123 14.14 1.79 15.17
CA ILE A 123 13.89 3.23 15.37
C ILE A 123 13.44 3.88 14.06
N ALA A 124 14.11 3.60 12.94
CA ALA A 124 13.71 4.11 11.63
C ALA A 124 12.30 3.63 11.23
N CYS A 125 11.98 2.35 11.48
CA CYS A 125 10.63 1.81 11.30
C CYS A 125 9.60 2.59 12.11
N MET A 126 9.83 2.78 13.43
CA MET A 126 8.90 3.54 14.28
C MET A 126 8.74 5.00 13.84
N VAL A 127 9.83 5.67 13.46
CA VAL A 127 9.77 7.05 12.94
C VAL A 127 8.93 7.11 11.66
N SER A 128 9.14 6.18 10.72
CA SER A 128 8.32 6.13 9.50
C SER A 128 6.82 5.89 9.79
N VAL A 129 6.48 5.02 10.75
CA VAL A 129 5.09 4.81 11.18
C VAL A 129 4.50 6.10 11.74
N ILE A 130 5.22 6.82 12.61
CA ILE A 130 4.75 8.09 13.18
C ILE A 130 4.52 9.13 12.08
N LEU A 131 5.45 9.27 11.12
CA LEU A 131 5.31 10.22 10.01
C LEU A 131 4.10 9.90 9.15
N VAL A 132 3.88 8.62 8.83
CA VAL A 132 2.70 8.18 8.07
C VAL A 132 1.42 8.49 8.86
N GLU A 133 1.32 8.07 10.13
CA GLU A 133 0.14 8.31 10.97
C GLU A 133 -0.18 9.81 11.11
N VAL A 134 0.82 10.65 11.37
CA VAL A 134 0.65 12.10 11.45
C VAL A 134 0.20 12.68 10.11
N GLY A 135 0.80 12.24 9.00
CA GLY A 135 0.42 12.67 7.65
C GLY A 135 -1.06 12.39 7.35
N PHE A 136 -1.53 11.17 7.65
CA PHE A 136 -2.94 10.80 7.45
C PHE A 136 -3.89 11.52 8.42
N LEU A 137 -3.47 11.74 9.67
CA LEU A 137 -4.24 12.50 10.66
C LEU A 137 -4.43 13.95 10.23
N VAL A 138 -3.38 14.59 9.73
CA VAL A 138 -3.44 15.94 9.15
C VAL A 138 -4.32 15.94 7.91
N ALA A 139 -4.13 14.99 6.98
CA ALA A 139 -4.96 14.89 5.78
C ALA A 139 -6.45 14.74 6.11
N GLN A 140 -6.81 13.88 7.07
CA GLN A 140 -8.19 13.72 7.51
C GLN A 140 -8.77 15.04 8.06
N SER A 141 -8.00 15.75 8.89
CA SER A 141 -8.45 17.01 9.49
C SER A 141 -8.65 18.13 8.46
N LEU A 142 -7.84 18.16 7.40
CA LEU A 142 -7.92 19.17 6.34
C LEU A 142 -9.00 18.84 5.30
N LEU A 143 -9.19 17.56 4.97
CA LEU A 143 -10.14 17.16 3.92
C LEU A 143 -11.59 17.09 4.41
N TYR A 144 -11.83 16.57 5.62
CA TYR A 144 -13.20 16.29 6.09
C TYR A 144 -13.60 17.08 7.34
N GLY A 145 -12.64 17.65 8.06
CA GLY A 145 -12.88 18.23 9.38
C GLY A 145 -13.33 17.18 10.41
N PHE A 146 -14.16 17.61 11.37
CA PHE A 146 -14.62 16.77 12.50
C PHE A 146 -16.11 16.41 12.47
N SER A 147 -16.86 16.94 11.50
CA SER A 147 -18.30 16.71 11.37
C SER A 147 -18.73 16.86 9.92
N MET A 148 -19.58 15.93 9.45
CA MET A 148 -20.23 16.01 8.15
C MET A 148 -21.63 16.62 8.31
N ASN A 149 -21.90 17.68 7.55
CA ASN A 149 -23.21 18.30 7.49
C ASN A 149 -24.16 17.47 6.61
N VAL A 150 -25.45 17.45 6.96
CA VAL A 150 -26.50 16.81 6.16
C VAL A 150 -26.76 17.60 4.87
N TYR A 151 -26.72 18.93 4.96
CA TYR A 151 -26.97 19.85 3.85
C TYR A 151 -25.69 20.55 3.43
N LEU A 152 -25.44 20.58 2.12
CA LEU A 152 -24.24 21.13 1.51
C LEU A 152 -24.64 22.07 0.38
N LEU A 153 -24.11 23.31 0.38
CA LEU A 153 -24.37 24.27 -0.69
C LEU A 153 -23.26 24.22 -1.74
N CYS A 154 -23.62 23.85 -2.97
CA CYS A 154 -22.68 23.68 -4.07
C CYS A 154 -22.93 24.68 -5.20
N GLY A 155 -21.86 25.22 -5.79
CA GLY A 155 -21.91 26.04 -7.00
C GLY A 155 -20.87 25.66 -8.04
N ALA A 156 -20.40 24.40 -8.03
CA ALA A 156 -19.43 23.90 -8.99
C ALA A 156 -20.04 23.82 -10.39
N PRO A 157 -19.29 24.08 -11.48
CA PRO A 157 -19.78 23.80 -12.83
C PRO A 157 -20.09 22.30 -12.97
N PRO A 158 -21.19 21.88 -13.63
CA PRO A 158 -22.10 22.65 -14.50
C PRO A 158 -23.34 23.24 -13.81
N CYS A 159 -23.36 23.38 -12.48
CA CYS A 159 -24.56 23.81 -11.76
C CYS A 159 -25.01 25.23 -12.19
N PRO A 160 -26.32 25.45 -12.42
CA PRO A 160 -26.83 26.73 -12.94
C PRO A 160 -26.78 27.87 -11.91
N HIS A 161 -26.87 27.53 -10.63
CA HIS A 161 -26.79 28.43 -9.49
C HIS A 161 -26.31 27.62 -8.28
N ARG A 162 -26.30 28.23 -7.08
CA ARG A 162 -25.99 27.50 -5.86
C ARG A 162 -27.14 26.56 -5.51
N VAL A 163 -26.90 25.26 -5.60
CA VAL A 163 -27.88 24.21 -5.31
C VAL A 163 -27.62 23.63 -3.92
N GLU A 164 -28.67 23.15 -3.28
CA GLU A 164 -28.58 22.42 -2.02
C GLU A 164 -28.47 20.92 -2.30
N CYS A 165 -27.51 20.25 -1.67
CA CYS A 165 -27.29 18.82 -1.79
C CYS A 165 -27.39 18.14 -0.42
N THR A 166 -27.93 16.93 -0.39
CA THR A 166 -28.15 16.14 0.82
C THR A 166 -27.19 14.96 0.90
N MET A 167 -26.46 14.87 2.01
CA MET A 167 -25.49 13.81 2.28
C MET A 167 -26.15 12.64 3.05
N PRO A 168 -26.20 11.42 2.48
CA PRO A 168 -26.79 10.27 3.15
C PRO A 168 -25.96 9.87 4.39
N SER A 169 -26.63 9.41 5.43
CA SER A 169 -26.03 8.85 6.66
C SER A 169 -24.98 9.75 7.34
N ALA A 170 -25.09 11.08 7.20
CA ALA A 170 -24.08 12.05 7.67
C ALA A 170 -23.75 11.95 9.17
N GLN A 171 -24.73 11.64 10.02
CA GLN A 171 -24.51 11.45 11.46
C GLN A 171 -23.66 10.21 11.75
N GLN A 172 -23.94 9.08 11.07
CA GLN A 172 -23.13 7.86 11.20
C GLN A 172 -21.70 8.09 10.69
N LYS A 173 -21.55 8.77 9.54
CA LYS A 173 -20.24 9.14 8.98
C LYS A 173 -19.44 10.01 9.94
N THR A 174 -20.07 10.96 10.61
CA THR A 174 -19.45 11.80 11.66
C THR A 174 -18.94 10.97 12.83
N VAL A 175 -19.72 9.99 13.31
CA VAL A 175 -19.28 9.08 14.39
C VAL A 175 -18.05 8.28 13.97
N TYR A 176 -18.04 7.70 12.76
CA TYR A 176 -16.88 6.96 12.25
C TYR A 176 -15.64 7.85 12.08
N LEU A 177 -15.81 9.08 11.58
CA LEU A 177 -14.72 10.06 11.49
C LEU A 177 -14.08 10.32 12.85
N LEU A 178 -14.90 10.53 13.89
CA LEU A 178 -14.42 10.76 15.26
C LEU A 178 -13.67 9.54 15.80
N ILE A 179 -14.23 8.34 15.66
CA ILE A 179 -13.62 7.09 16.15
C ILE A 179 -12.26 6.85 15.49
N MET A 180 -12.17 7.01 14.17
CA MET A 180 -10.92 6.81 13.44
C MET A 180 -9.89 7.90 13.76
N PHE A 181 -10.33 9.15 13.96
CA PHE A 181 -9.46 10.25 14.38
C PHE A 181 -8.88 10.00 15.78
N THR A 182 -9.73 9.69 16.77
CA THR A 182 -9.29 9.46 18.15
C THR A 182 -8.37 8.25 18.24
N ALA A 183 -8.70 7.16 17.54
CA ALA A 183 -7.83 5.99 17.45
C ALA A 183 -6.46 6.37 16.89
N SER A 184 -6.41 7.20 15.83
CA SER A 184 -5.17 7.71 15.20
C SER A 184 -4.35 8.59 16.15
N CYS A 185 -4.98 9.52 16.89
CA CYS A 185 -4.31 10.28 17.93
C CYS A 185 -3.67 9.37 18.99
N VAL A 186 -4.42 8.36 19.46
CA VAL A 186 -3.93 7.42 20.47
C VAL A 186 -2.75 6.61 19.95
N SER A 187 -2.75 6.12 18.71
CA SER A 187 -1.56 5.40 18.18
C SER A 187 -0.36 6.30 18.03
N VAL A 188 -0.53 7.56 17.60
CA VAL A 188 0.59 8.51 17.48
C VAL A 188 1.21 8.75 18.85
N VAL A 189 0.40 9.03 19.87
CA VAL A 189 0.88 9.23 21.24
C VAL A 189 1.60 7.99 21.75
N LEU A 190 1.00 6.81 21.59
CA LEU A 190 1.62 5.56 22.02
C LEU A 190 2.90 5.24 21.26
N SER A 191 2.96 5.54 19.96
CA SER A 191 4.17 5.35 19.14
C SER A 191 5.27 6.32 19.54
N LEU A 192 4.93 7.56 19.91
CA LEU A 192 5.89 8.54 20.47
C LEU A 192 6.40 8.10 21.85
N VAL A 193 5.52 7.57 22.70
CA VAL A 193 5.92 7.01 24.01
C VAL A 193 6.84 5.81 23.81
N GLU A 194 6.50 4.88 22.92
CA GLU A 194 7.35 3.74 22.55
C GLU A 194 8.74 4.22 22.09
N LEU A 195 8.78 5.14 21.12
CA LEU A 195 10.02 5.72 20.61
C LEU A 195 10.84 6.38 21.73
N GLY A 196 10.19 7.17 22.59
CA GLY A 196 10.82 7.80 23.74
C GLY A 196 11.42 6.78 24.71
N CYS A 197 10.67 5.74 25.08
CA CYS A 197 11.15 4.66 25.94
C CYS A 197 12.35 3.92 25.34
N VAL A 198 12.31 3.63 24.04
CA VAL A 198 13.38 2.95 23.32
C VAL A 198 14.65 3.82 23.26
N LEU A 199 14.52 5.12 22.96
CA LEU A 199 15.65 6.05 22.97
C LEU A 199 16.27 6.22 24.36
N LEU A 200 15.44 6.27 25.40
CA LEU A 200 15.92 6.31 26.80
C LEU A 200 16.67 5.03 27.19
N ARG A 201 16.27 3.86 26.67
CA ARG A 201 16.99 2.59 26.87
C ARG A 201 18.29 2.52 26.06
N PHE A 202 18.36 3.19 24.91
CA PHE A 202 19.55 3.22 24.04
C PHE A 202 20.67 4.15 24.58
N LYS A 203 20.31 5.28 25.18
CA LYS A 203 21.26 6.31 25.66
C LYS A 203 22.32 5.79 26.67
N PRO A 204 22.01 4.87 27.61
CA PRO A 204 22.99 4.22 28.48
C PRO A 204 23.88 3.20 27.75
N TRP A 205 23.37 2.52 26.72
CA TRP A 205 24.12 1.53 25.94
C TRP A 205 25.25 2.18 25.13
N LEU A 206 25.03 3.39 24.59
CA LEU A 206 26.07 4.22 23.98
C LEU A 206 27.20 4.63 24.96
N ARG A 207 26.96 4.52 26.27
CA ARG A 207 27.86 5.03 27.32
C ARG A 207 28.73 3.94 27.97
N GLN A 208 28.36 2.66 27.88
CA GLN A 208 29.12 1.54 28.44
C GLN A 208 28.92 0.26 27.61
N PRO A 209 29.89 -0.11 26.74
CA PRO A 209 29.85 -1.36 25.97
C PRO A 209 30.17 -2.63 26.80
N ASP A 210 30.73 -2.51 28.01
CA ASP A 210 31.41 -3.64 28.67
C ASP A 210 30.54 -4.60 29.51
N ARG A 211 29.22 -4.42 29.60
CA ARG A 211 28.37 -5.20 30.52
C ARG A 211 27.43 -6.22 29.86
N ALA A 212 27.65 -6.57 28.60
CA ALA A 212 26.86 -7.58 27.88
C ALA A 212 27.52 -8.99 27.82
N LYS A 213 28.63 -9.22 28.53
CA LYS A 213 29.40 -10.49 28.48
C LYS A 213 28.87 -11.63 29.35
N ALA A 214 27.72 -11.48 30.01
CA ALA A 214 27.22 -12.50 30.93
C ALA A 214 25.76 -12.86 30.66
N LEU A 215 25.45 -13.46 29.50
CA LEU A 215 24.33 -14.41 29.41
C LEU A 215 24.36 -15.24 28.11
N GLN A 216 24.81 -16.48 28.29
CA GLN A 216 24.37 -17.73 27.63
C GLN A 216 24.98 -18.19 26.30
N SER A 217 26.02 -19.01 26.48
CA SER A 217 26.10 -20.44 26.09
C SER A 217 24.83 -21.10 25.49
N GLY A 218 25.00 -21.62 24.25
CA GLY A 218 24.75 -23.03 23.96
C GLY A 218 23.49 -23.40 23.16
N SER A 219 23.61 -23.60 21.84
CA SER A 219 23.45 -24.92 21.17
C SER A 219 23.65 -24.76 19.66
N VAL A 220 24.58 -25.54 19.10
CA VAL A 220 24.78 -25.66 17.65
C VAL A 220 23.64 -26.53 17.11
N VAL A 221 22.86 -25.98 16.18
CA VAL A 221 21.79 -26.71 15.49
C VAL A 221 22.27 -27.04 14.10
N GLU A 222 22.45 -28.34 13.84
CA GLU A 222 22.74 -28.89 12.54
C GLU A 222 21.52 -28.70 11.60
N GLN A 223 21.76 -28.02 10.48
CA GLN A 223 20.74 -27.61 9.53
C GLN A 223 20.25 -28.82 8.72
N SER A 224 19.07 -29.34 9.07
CA SER A 224 18.38 -30.36 8.28
C SER A 224 17.90 -29.75 6.95
N GLN A 225 18.46 -30.29 5.87
CA GLN A 225 18.24 -29.87 4.50
C GLN A 225 16.83 -30.27 4.03
N SER A 226 15.95 -29.28 3.89
CA SER A 226 14.62 -29.43 3.32
C SER A 226 14.55 -28.73 1.97
N PHE A 227 13.81 -29.29 1.01
CA PHE A 227 13.62 -28.74 -0.34
C PHE A 227 13.25 -27.25 -0.34
N LEU A 228 12.37 -26.84 0.60
CA LEU A 228 11.95 -25.45 0.78
C LEU A 228 13.09 -24.55 1.24
N SER A 229 13.99 -25.05 2.10
CA SER A 229 15.17 -24.30 2.52
C SER A 229 16.17 -24.15 1.38
N ASP A 230 16.39 -25.20 0.59
CA ASP A 230 17.29 -25.14 -0.57
C ASP A 230 16.76 -24.18 -1.65
N LEU A 231 15.45 -24.20 -1.90
CA LEU A 231 14.77 -23.28 -2.80
C LEU A 231 14.84 -21.84 -2.32
N LEU A 232 14.54 -21.58 -1.04
CA LEU A 232 14.61 -20.25 -0.45
C LEU A 232 16.05 -19.72 -0.44
N ASN A 233 17.03 -20.59 -0.16
CA ASN A 233 18.45 -20.25 -0.18
C ASN A 233 18.92 -19.87 -1.58
N LEU A 234 18.45 -20.57 -2.62
CA LEU A 234 18.79 -20.30 -4.01
C LEU A 234 18.10 -19.04 -4.53
N TRP A 235 16.85 -18.80 -4.13
CA TRP A 235 16.11 -17.58 -4.45
C TRP A 235 16.78 -16.34 -3.84
N HIS A 236 17.31 -16.47 -2.63
CA HIS A 236 17.94 -15.40 -1.87
C HIS A 236 19.46 -15.32 -2.05
N SER A 237 20.07 -16.16 -2.89
CA SER A 237 21.53 -16.24 -2.96
C SER A 237 22.16 -14.99 -3.57
N HIS A 238 21.50 -14.40 -4.58
CA HIS A 238 21.97 -13.22 -5.30
C HIS A 238 21.14 -11.96 -4.98
N ALA A 239 20.00 -12.10 -4.30
CA ALA A 239 19.21 -10.95 -3.88
C ALA A 239 19.89 -10.21 -2.70
N GLY A 240 20.05 -8.91 -2.86
CA GLY A 240 20.41 -7.97 -1.80
C GLY A 240 19.29 -7.79 -0.79
N LEU A 241 19.54 -6.92 0.21
CA LEU A 241 18.56 -6.67 1.28
C LEU A 241 17.27 -6.02 0.73
N LEU A 242 17.39 -5.18 -0.31
CA LEU A 242 16.26 -4.48 -0.93
C LEU A 242 15.34 -5.48 -1.65
N GLY A 243 15.89 -6.38 -2.46
CA GLY A 243 15.10 -7.39 -3.18
C GLY A 243 14.48 -8.44 -2.27
N LYS A 244 15.10 -8.73 -1.12
CA LYS A 244 14.58 -9.67 -0.12
C LYS A 244 13.42 -9.15 0.71
N THR A 245 13.37 -7.83 0.94
CA THR A 245 12.49 -7.25 1.98
C THR A 245 11.58 -6.16 1.44
N ILE A 246 12.13 -5.15 0.75
CA ILE A 246 11.37 -3.95 0.37
C ILE A 246 10.55 -4.19 -0.90
N LEU A 247 11.13 -4.82 -1.93
CA LEU A 247 10.41 -5.13 -3.17
C LEU A 247 9.13 -5.97 -2.95
N PRO A 248 9.14 -7.10 -2.22
CA PRO A 248 7.91 -7.87 -2.01
C PRO A 248 6.85 -7.10 -1.19
N VAL A 249 7.25 -6.26 -0.24
CA VAL A 249 6.32 -5.40 0.52
C VAL A 249 5.69 -4.35 -0.39
N LEU A 250 6.46 -3.70 -1.27
CA LEU A 250 5.93 -2.76 -2.26
C LEU A 250 4.94 -3.43 -3.22
N GLN A 251 5.20 -4.66 -3.66
CA GLN A 251 4.27 -5.40 -4.52
C GLN A 251 3.00 -5.81 -3.76
N LEU A 252 3.11 -6.17 -2.48
CA LEU A 252 1.93 -6.41 -1.63
C LEU A 252 1.07 -5.15 -1.48
N ILE A 253 1.70 -3.99 -1.25
CA ILE A 253 1.01 -2.69 -1.17
C ILE A 253 0.23 -2.44 -2.46
N ARG A 254 0.86 -2.62 -3.64
CA ARG A 254 0.18 -2.44 -4.93
C ARG A 254 -0.99 -3.39 -5.11
N LEU A 255 -0.84 -4.66 -4.74
CA LEU A 255 -1.92 -5.65 -4.81
C LEU A 255 -3.12 -5.20 -3.95
N VAL A 256 -2.86 -4.71 -2.73
CA VAL A 256 -3.92 -4.22 -1.84
C VAL A 256 -4.53 -2.92 -2.36
N ILE A 257 -3.74 -1.98 -2.89
CA ILE A 257 -4.27 -0.75 -3.49
C ILE A 257 -5.19 -1.08 -4.66
N VAL A 258 -4.76 -1.92 -5.61
CA VAL A 258 -5.56 -2.29 -6.78
C VAL A 258 -6.83 -3.07 -6.36
N GLY A 259 -6.71 -4.00 -5.41
CA GLY A 259 -7.82 -4.85 -4.98
C GLY A 259 -8.83 -4.18 -4.06
N ALA A 260 -8.36 -3.49 -3.02
CA ALA A 260 -9.21 -2.97 -1.94
C ALA A 260 -9.51 -1.47 -2.06
N ALA A 261 -8.64 -0.67 -2.66
CA ALA A 261 -8.84 0.78 -2.78
C ALA A 261 -9.40 1.18 -4.16
N VAL A 262 -8.80 0.67 -5.24
CA VAL A 262 -9.13 1.05 -6.63
C VAL A 262 -10.41 0.38 -7.10
N LYS A 263 -10.53 -0.96 -6.99
CA LYS A 263 -11.68 -1.69 -7.56
C LYS A 263 -13.05 -1.10 -7.20
N PRO A 264 -13.31 -0.67 -5.96
CA PRO A 264 -14.61 -0.08 -5.62
C PRO A 264 -14.87 1.31 -6.20
N VAL A 265 -13.82 2.11 -6.49
CA VAL A 265 -13.96 3.46 -7.07
C VAL A 265 -14.42 3.39 -8.53
N TRP A 266 -14.00 2.37 -9.27
CA TRP A 266 -14.45 2.12 -10.65
C TRP A 266 -15.71 1.24 -10.71
N HIS A 267 -16.26 0.83 -9.57
CA HIS A 267 -17.51 0.07 -9.52
C HIS A 267 -18.65 1.06 -9.74
N ASN A 268 -19.46 0.84 -10.79
CA ASN A 268 -20.54 1.74 -11.25
C ASN A 268 -20.12 2.97 -12.06
N ASP A 269 -18.90 3.02 -12.60
CA ASP A 269 -18.44 4.13 -13.45
C ASP A 269 -19.37 4.44 -14.63
N LEU A 270 -19.98 3.41 -15.25
CA LEU A 270 -20.95 3.61 -16.32
C LEU A 270 -22.25 4.26 -15.82
N LYS A 271 -22.71 3.92 -14.61
CA LYS A 271 -23.95 4.44 -14.01
C LYS A 271 -23.80 5.93 -13.67
N ASN A 272 -22.64 6.31 -13.13
CA ASN A 272 -22.36 7.67 -12.66
C ASN A 272 -21.75 8.56 -13.76
N PHE A 273 -21.59 8.04 -14.98
CA PHE A 273 -21.17 8.80 -16.15
C PHE A 273 -22.38 9.44 -16.84
N VAL A 274 -22.63 10.71 -16.51
CA VAL A 274 -23.82 11.45 -16.97
C VAL A 274 -23.42 12.39 -18.10
N CYS A 275 -24.22 12.44 -19.18
CA CYS A 275 -24.03 13.38 -20.29
C CYS A 275 -25.24 14.30 -20.44
N ASN A 276 -25.04 15.49 -21.00
CA ASN A 276 -26.09 16.46 -21.30
C ASN A 276 -26.95 16.11 -22.54
N SER A 277 -27.29 14.84 -22.72
CA SER A 277 -28.13 14.36 -23.83
C SER A 277 -29.10 13.29 -23.36
N ALA A 278 -30.33 13.38 -23.84
CA ALA A 278 -31.38 12.39 -23.62
C ALA A 278 -31.46 11.33 -24.75
N GLN A 279 -30.57 11.39 -25.75
CA GLN A 279 -30.57 10.42 -26.85
C GLN A 279 -30.12 9.03 -26.34
N PRO A 280 -30.87 7.96 -26.63
CA PRO A 280 -30.54 6.62 -26.16
C PRO A 280 -29.21 6.14 -26.75
N GLY A 281 -28.37 5.53 -25.92
CA GLY A 281 -27.06 4.99 -26.34
C GLY A 281 -25.94 6.03 -26.48
N CYS A 282 -26.22 7.33 -26.38
CA CYS A 282 -25.21 8.38 -26.43
C CYS A 282 -24.21 8.28 -25.27
N SER A 283 -24.69 8.24 -24.02
CA SER A 283 -23.82 8.18 -22.84
C SER A 283 -22.97 6.91 -22.82
N GLN A 284 -23.52 5.77 -23.24
CA GLN A 284 -22.78 4.51 -23.32
C GLN A 284 -21.73 4.50 -24.43
N ALA A 285 -22.04 5.08 -25.60
CA ALA A 285 -21.07 5.22 -26.68
C ALA A 285 -19.94 6.19 -26.29
N ALA A 286 -20.28 7.31 -25.63
CA ALA A 286 -19.31 8.27 -25.13
C ALA A 286 -18.43 7.67 -24.03
N PHE A 287 -19.03 6.95 -23.08
CA PHE A 287 -18.30 6.19 -22.08
C PHE A 287 -17.33 5.22 -22.74
N SER A 288 -17.78 4.41 -23.71
CA SER A 288 -16.93 3.46 -24.42
C SER A 288 -15.76 4.10 -25.17
N LEU A 289 -15.92 5.34 -25.66
CA LEU A 289 -14.85 6.10 -26.31
C LEU A 289 -13.79 6.56 -25.31
N VAL A 290 -14.23 7.03 -24.13
CA VAL A 290 -13.37 7.57 -23.07
C VAL A 290 -12.71 6.47 -22.25
N SER A 291 -13.43 5.37 -22.02
CA SER A 291 -13.02 4.25 -21.16
C SER A 291 -12.71 2.97 -21.95
N ALA A 292 -12.30 3.09 -23.22
CA ALA A 292 -12.02 1.96 -24.11
C ALA A 292 -11.07 0.92 -23.46
N PHE A 293 -10.13 1.40 -22.64
CA PHE A 293 -9.40 0.58 -21.69
C PHE A 293 -9.52 1.19 -20.29
N SER A 294 -10.15 0.47 -19.36
CA SER A 294 -10.37 1.01 -18.02
C SER A 294 -9.06 1.06 -17.22
N LEU A 295 -8.80 2.19 -16.58
CA LEU A 295 -7.52 2.43 -15.89
C LEU A 295 -7.24 1.43 -14.76
N HIS A 296 -8.28 0.95 -14.07
CA HIS A 296 -8.10 -0.09 -13.06
C HIS A 296 -7.66 -1.45 -13.66
N GLN A 297 -8.13 -1.80 -14.87
CA GLN A 297 -7.67 -2.99 -15.59
C GLN A 297 -6.20 -2.83 -16.00
N TYR A 298 -5.80 -1.63 -16.40
CA TYR A 298 -4.40 -1.30 -16.68
C TYR A 298 -3.49 -1.58 -15.50
N TRP A 299 -3.83 -1.07 -14.32
CA TRP A 299 -3.05 -1.34 -13.11
C TRP A 299 -3.10 -2.80 -12.66
N THR A 300 -4.23 -3.48 -12.88
CA THR A 300 -4.33 -4.92 -12.61
C THR A 300 -3.38 -5.70 -13.51
N LEU A 301 -3.33 -5.39 -14.81
CA LEU A 301 -2.37 -5.99 -15.73
C LEU A 301 -0.93 -5.65 -15.34
N GLN A 302 -0.66 -4.41 -14.94
CA GLN A 302 0.67 -4.00 -14.47
C GLN A 302 1.12 -4.88 -13.29
N VAL A 303 0.29 -5.02 -12.25
CA VAL A 303 0.62 -5.85 -11.08
C VAL A 303 0.85 -7.30 -11.48
N VAL A 304 -0.04 -7.88 -12.29
CA VAL A 304 0.09 -9.28 -12.72
C VAL A 304 1.35 -9.51 -13.56
N LEU A 305 1.62 -8.64 -14.54
CA LEU A 305 2.75 -8.79 -15.44
C LEU A 305 4.08 -8.51 -14.75
N VAL A 306 4.15 -7.55 -13.81
CA VAL A 306 5.35 -7.31 -13.01
C VAL A 306 5.66 -8.48 -12.07
N LEU A 307 4.65 -9.21 -11.58
CA LEU A 307 4.84 -10.43 -10.77
C LEU A 307 5.24 -11.67 -11.61
N ALA A 308 4.89 -11.71 -12.89
CA ALA A 308 5.10 -12.89 -13.74
C ALA A 308 6.57 -13.30 -13.89
N PRO A 309 7.55 -12.40 -14.13
CA PRO A 309 8.97 -12.75 -14.12
C PRO A 309 9.41 -13.46 -12.85
N GLY A 310 8.91 -13.05 -11.68
CA GLY A 310 9.22 -13.67 -10.40
C GLY A 310 8.73 -15.12 -10.31
N LEU A 311 7.52 -15.39 -10.83
CA LEU A 311 6.99 -16.75 -10.92
C LEU A 311 7.79 -17.62 -11.89
N VAL A 312 8.21 -17.07 -13.03
CA VAL A 312 9.06 -17.78 -14.01
C VAL A 312 10.41 -18.13 -13.40
N PHE A 313 11.05 -17.18 -12.70
CA PHE A 313 12.30 -17.43 -11.98
C PHE A 313 12.12 -18.50 -10.91
N PHE A 314 11.01 -18.47 -10.17
CA PHE A 314 10.70 -19.48 -9.15
C PHE A 314 10.60 -20.88 -9.77
N CYS A 315 9.85 -21.03 -10.87
CA CYS A 315 9.75 -22.28 -11.63
C CYS A 315 11.12 -22.76 -12.15
N TYR A 316 11.96 -21.84 -12.63
CA TYR A 316 13.33 -22.14 -13.06
C TYR A 316 14.20 -22.68 -11.92
N LEU A 317 14.13 -22.09 -10.71
CA LEU A 317 14.84 -22.59 -9.54
C LEU A 317 14.35 -23.98 -9.11
N VAL A 318 13.04 -24.21 -9.11
CA VAL A 318 12.46 -25.53 -8.82
C VAL A 318 12.98 -26.57 -9.81
N HIS A 319 12.99 -26.25 -11.10
CA HIS A 319 13.52 -27.13 -12.15
C HIS A 319 15.02 -27.46 -11.95
N LEU A 320 15.85 -26.47 -11.60
CA LEU A 320 17.27 -26.69 -11.30
C LEU A 320 17.49 -27.63 -10.11
N ILE A 321 16.67 -27.51 -9.05
CA ILE A 321 16.76 -28.37 -7.86
C ILE A 321 16.38 -29.81 -8.21
N ILE A 322 15.29 -30.01 -8.98
CA ILE A 322 14.86 -31.34 -9.43
C ILE A 322 15.95 -32.00 -10.29
N MET A 323 16.55 -31.24 -11.20
CA MET A 323 17.61 -31.73 -12.10
C MET A 323 18.99 -31.83 -11.44
N ARG A 324 19.11 -31.49 -10.14
CA ARG A 324 20.37 -31.45 -9.36
C ARG A 324 21.50 -30.66 -10.03
N LYS A 325 21.19 -29.66 -10.86
CA LYS A 325 22.18 -28.77 -11.49
C LYS A 325 22.40 -27.56 -10.58
N LYS A 326 23.62 -27.39 -10.05
CA LYS A 326 24.04 -26.17 -9.32
C LYS A 326 25.07 -25.42 -10.16
N VAL A 327 24.61 -24.47 -10.97
CA VAL A 327 25.48 -23.59 -11.74
C VAL A 327 25.26 -22.16 -11.29
N ASN A 328 26.10 -21.67 -10.36
CA ASN A 328 25.89 -20.37 -9.70
C ASN A 328 25.83 -19.20 -10.71
N ARG A 329 26.67 -19.24 -11.75
CA ARG A 329 26.69 -18.24 -12.83
C ARG A 329 25.41 -18.21 -13.68
N GLN A 330 24.75 -19.36 -13.89
CA GLN A 330 23.47 -19.41 -14.61
C GLN A 330 22.32 -18.86 -13.75
N VAL A 331 22.36 -19.10 -12.45
CA VAL A 331 21.37 -18.57 -11.50
C VAL A 331 21.48 -17.05 -11.39
N LEU A 332 22.71 -16.51 -11.31
CA LEU A 332 22.95 -15.06 -11.34
C LEU A 332 22.43 -14.43 -12.64
N GLY A 333 22.73 -15.04 -13.80
CA GLY A 333 22.23 -14.56 -15.09
C GLY A 333 20.70 -14.56 -15.18
N ALA A 334 20.05 -15.62 -14.67
CA ALA A 334 18.59 -15.70 -14.60
C ALA A 334 17.98 -14.66 -13.64
N TYR A 335 18.65 -14.37 -12.52
CA TYR A 335 18.23 -13.33 -11.58
C TYR A 335 18.38 -11.92 -12.14
N LEU A 336 19.48 -11.62 -12.84
CA LEU A 336 19.64 -10.34 -13.56
C LEU A 336 18.62 -10.20 -14.70
N GLY A 337 18.29 -11.31 -15.38
CA GLY A 337 17.20 -11.37 -16.37
C GLY A 337 15.82 -11.10 -15.77
N LEU A 338 15.56 -11.62 -14.56
CA LEU A 338 14.36 -11.30 -13.79
C LEU A 338 14.28 -9.79 -13.49
N LEU A 339 15.34 -9.21 -12.92
CA LEU A 339 15.35 -7.78 -12.56
C LEU A 339 15.21 -6.88 -13.79
N SER A 340 15.85 -7.22 -14.90
CA SER A 340 15.74 -6.44 -16.14
C SER A 340 14.35 -6.52 -16.76
N ALA A 341 13.71 -7.69 -16.74
CA ALA A 341 12.32 -7.83 -17.16
C ALA A 341 11.37 -7.00 -16.30
N VAL A 342 11.57 -6.98 -14.97
CA VAL A 342 10.78 -6.14 -14.06
C VAL A 342 10.96 -4.65 -14.37
N ILE A 343 12.19 -4.17 -14.54
CA ILE A 343 12.45 -2.76 -14.88
C ILE A 343 11.82 -2.40 -16.22
N LEU A 344 11.97 -3.24 -17.24
CA LEU A 344 11.40 -2.99 -18.56
C LEU A 344 9.87 -2.90 -18.49
N LEU A 345 9.22 -3.79 -17.74
CA LEU A 345 7.78 -3.76 -17.52
C LEU A 345 7.36 -2.50 -16.74
N GLU A 346 8.00 -2.20 -15.61
CA GLU A 346 7.69 -1.01 -14.79
C GLU A 346 7.85 0.28 -15.60
N VAL A 347 8.92 0.41 -16.38
CA VAL A 347 9.14 1.57 -17.27
C VAL A 347 8.10 1.59 -18.38
N GLY A 348 7.81 0.45 -19.02
CA GLY A 348 6.79 0.35 -20.06
C GLY A 348 5.40 0.76 -19.57
N PHE A 349 5.01 0.32 -18.37
CA PHE A 349 3.76 0.72 -17.73
C PHE A 349 3.77 2.19 -17.26
N ALA A 350 4.90 2.71 -16.77
CA ALA A 350 5.00 4.13 -16.43
C ALA A 350 4.84 5.03 -17.66
N VAL A 351 5.51 4.70 -18.77
CA VAL A 351 5.41 5.42 -20.04
C VAL A 351 4.01 5.27 -20.63
N GLY A 352 3.43 4.07 -20.60
CA GLY A 352 2.07 3.82 -21.09
C GLY A 352 1.01 4.61 -20.31
N GLN A 353 1.14 4.72 -18.98
CA GLN A 353 0.28 5.58 -18.19
C GLN A 353 0.45 7.06 -18.58
N ALA A 354 1.69 7.55 -18.65
CA ALA A 354 1.98 8.94 -18.96
C ALA A 354 1.47 9.38 -20.35
N LEU A 355 1.61 8.52 -21.36
CA LEU A 355 1.19 8.82 -22.73
C LEU A 355 -0.28 8.52 -23.01
N GLY A 356 -0.85 7.47 -22.40
CA GLY A 356 -2.21 7.02 -22.67
C GLY A 356 -3.27 7.67 -21.78
N PHE A 357 -2.98 7.82 -20.48
CA PHE A 357 -3.95 8.27 -19.47
C PHE A 357 -3.60 9.62 -18.84
N GLY A 358 -2.32 9.98 -18.82
CA GLY A 358 -1.82 11.15 -18.11
C GLY A 358 -1.80 10.95 -16.59
N PHE A 359 -1.91 12.06 -15.85
CA PHE A 359 -1.82 12.09 -14.39
C PHE A 359 -3.01 12.76 -13.70
N SER A 360 -3.93 13.33 -14.47
CA SER A 360 -5.11 14.02 -13.95
C SER A 360 -6.27 13.83 -14.91
N LEU A 361 -7.44 13.55 -14.33
CA LEU A 361 -8.70 13.39 -15.01
C LEU A 361 -9.48 14.70 -14.90
N SER A 362 -9.99 15.18 -16.03
CA SER A 362 -10.93 16.31 -16.06
C SER A 362 -12.31 15.85 -15.57
N THR A 363 -13.00 16.72 -14.82
CA THR A 363 -14.39 16.49 -14.38
C THR A 363 -15.37 16.50 -15.56
N THR A 364 -15.01 17.17 -16.65
CA THR A 364 -15.83 17.26 -17.88
C THR A 364 -15.07 16.75 -19.09
N VAL A 365 -15.73 15.94 -19.91
CA VAL A 365 -15.23 15.42 -21.17
C VAL A 365 -16.22 15.73 -22.28
N ILE A 366 -15.70 16.22 -23.40
CA ILE A 366 -16.51 16.51 -24.59
C ILE A 366 -16.41 15.31 -25.54
N ALA A 367 -17.54 14.68 -25.83
CA ALA A 367 -17.60 13.50 -26.70
C ALA A 367 -18.35 13.80 -28.00
N VAL A 368 -17.85 13.23 -29.10
CA VAL A 368 -18.49 13.23 -30.41
C VAL A 368 -18.54 11.78 -30.88
N THR A 369 -19.73 11.19 -30.91
CA THR A 369 -19.94 9.80 -31.33
C THR A 369 -20.92 9.76 -32.49
N SER A 370 -20.83 8.72 -33.33
CA SER A 370 -21.76 8.51 -34.45
C SER A 370 -23.20 8.26 -34.01
N THR A 371 -23.41 7.86 -32.75
CA THR A 371 -24.73 7.67 -32.14
C THR A 371 -25.39 8.97 -31.70
N CYS A 372 -24.64 10.08 -31.63
CA CYS A 372 -25.15 11.38 -31.20
C CYS A 372 -25.20 12.36 -32.37
N SER A 373 -26.30 13.09 -32.49
CA SER A 373 -26.48 14.09 -33.58
C SER A 373 -25.64 15.35 -33.37
N TYR A 374 -25.12 15.58 -32.17
CA TYR A 374 -24.37 16.77 -31.78
C TYR A 374 -23.30 16.43 -30.72
N ARG A 375 -22.42 17.40 -30.47
CA ARG A 375 -21.36 17.30 -29.45
C ARG A 375 -21.98 17.37 -28.05
N ILE A 376 -21.68 16.38 -27.21
CA ILE A 376 -22.19 16.27 -25.84
C ILE A 376 -21.09 16.51 -24.81
N ASN A 377 -21.46 17.11 -23.69
CA ASN A 377 -20.64 17.24 -22.50
C ASN A 377 -21.02 16.14 -21.52
N CYS A 378 -20.03 15.33 -21.14
CA CYS A 378 -20.16 14.26 -20.17
C CYS A 378 -19.35 14.58 -18.93
N TYR A 379 -19.86 14.15 -17.78
CA TYR A 379 -19.32 14.46 -16.47
C TYR A 379 -18.81 13.17 -15.85
N VAL A 380 -17.56 13.21 -15.40
CA VAL A 380 -16.86 12.07 -14.83
C VAL A 380 -16.97 12.12 -13.31
N SER A 381 -17.51 11.06 -12.72
CA SER A 381 -17.59 10.91 -11.27
C SER A 381 -16.21 10.69 -10.65
N HIS A 382 -16.01 11.19 -9.42
CA HIS A 382 -14.78 10.98 -8.62
C HIS A 382 -13.48 11.34 -9.36
N ALA A 383 -13.50 12.37 -10.21
CA ALA A 383 -12.36 12.72 -11.05
C ALA A 383 -11.11 13.08 -10.22
N THR A 384 -11.28 13.78 -9.09
CA THR A 384 -10.19 14.14 -8.18
C THR A 384 -9.59 12.92 -7.49
N GLU A 385 -10.43 12.02 -6.98
CA GLU A 385 -10.02 10.77 -6.34
C GLU A 385 -9.28 9.86 -7.33
N LYS A 386 -9.81 9.68 -8.54
CA LYS A 386 -9.18 8.91 -9.62
C LYS A 386 -7.81 9.50 -10.00
N SER A 387 -7.70 10.82 -10.03
CA SER A 387 -6.43 11.53 -10.25
C SER A 387 -5.41 11.30 -9.14
N LEU A 388 -5.86 11.30 -7.89
CA LEU A 388 -5.00 11.01 -6.75
C LEU A 388 -4.47 9.57 -6.82
N PHE A 389 -5.30 8.59 -7.16
CA PHE A 389 -4.84 7.21 -7.39
C PHE A 389 -3.88 7.09 -8.57
N MET A 390 -4.07 7.85 -9.65
CA MET A 390 -3.12 7.91 -10.77
C MET A 390 -1.72 8.31 -10.31
N VAL A 391 -1.62 9.38 -9.52
CA VAL A 391 -0.34 9.89 -9.00
C VAL A 391 0.27 8.90 -8.00
N ILE A 392 -0.52 8.32 -7.10
CA ILE A 392 -0.03 7.32 -6.13
C ILE A 392 0.53 6.10 -6.86
N MET A 393 -0.23 5.51 -7.78
CA MET A 393 0.19 4.30 -8.50
C MET A 393 1.44 4.56 -9.34
N PHE A 394 1.52 5.71 -10.00
CA PHE A 394 2.73 6.10 -10.72
C PHE A 394 3.94 6.29 -9.80
N SER A 395 3.76 6.94 -8.65
CA SER A 395 4.84 7.20 -7.69
C SER A 395 5.38 5.89 -7.10
N VAL A 396 4.50 4.96 -6.70
CA VAL A 396 4.88 3.63 -6.24
C VAL A 396 5.49 2.82 -7.40
N GLY A 397 4.98 3.02 -8.63
CA GLY A 397 5.55 2.65 -9.93
C GLY A 397 7.06 2.90 -10.02
N CYS A 398 7.39 4.18 -10.08
CA CYS A 398 8.74 4.70 -10.19
C CYS A 398 9.63 4.30 -9.02
N LEU A 399 9.12 4.32 -7.78
CA LEU A 399 9.90 3.92 -6.60
C LEU A 399 10.32 2.44 -6.67
N SER A 400 9.40 1.54 -7.05
CA SER A 400 9.71 0.11 -7.25
C SER A 400 10.74 -0.08 -8.37
N GLY A 401 10.57 0.59 -9.51
CA GLY A 401 11.51 0.53 -10.63
C GLY A 401 12.90 1.02 -10.24
N LEU A 402 12.97 2.14 -9.52
CA LEU A 402 14.22 2.70 -8.99
C LEU A 402 14.89 1.75 -8.00
N LEU A 403 14.15 1.20 -7.05
CA LEU A 403 14.71 0.24 -6.08
C LEU A 403 15.17 -1.06 -6.75
N THR A 404 14.47 -1.49 -7.82
CA THR A 404 14.87 -2.64 -8.63
C THR A 404 16.15 -2.35 -9.43
N LEU A 405 16.30 -1.13 -9.95
CA LEU A 405 17.54 -0.67 -10.59
C LEU A 405 18.70 -0.64 -9.60
N VAL A 406 18.48 -0.09 -8.39
CA VAL A 406 19.48 -0.09 -7.32
C VAL A 406 19.89 -1.52 -6.97
N GLU A 407 18.93 -2.42 -6.75
CA GLU A 407 19.22 -3.84 -6.52
C GLU A 407 20.07 -4.45 -7.64
N MET A 408 19.73 -4.18 -8.91
CA MET A 408 20.50 -4.66 -10.06
C MET A 408 21.94 -4.14 -10.06
N LEU A 409 22.15 -2.86 -9.73
CA LEU A 409 23.48 -2.24 -9.70
C LEU A 409 24.36 -2.76 -8.56
N PHE A 410 23.75 -3.14 -7.43
CA PHE A 410 24.46 -3.65 -6.25
C PHE A 410 24.45 -5.19 -6.15
N THR A 411 23.93 -5.89 -7.16
CA THR A 411 24.05 -7.34 -7.25
C THR A 411 25.47 -7.69 -7.73
N ASP A 412 26.41 -7.81 -6.79
CA ASP A 412 27.78 -8.25 -7.08
C ASP A 412 27.79 -9.74 -7.51
N GLY A 413 28.54 -10.02 -8.59
CA GLY A 413 28.61 -11.34 -9.25
C GLY A 413 29.66 -12.30 -8.72
#